data_AF-E3NV53-F1
#
_entry.id   AF-E3NV53-F1
#
_cell.length_a   1.000
_cell.length_b   1.000
_cell.length_c   1.000
_cell.angle_alpha   90.00
_cell.angle_beta   90.00
_cell.angle_gamma   90.00
#
_symmetry.space_group_name_H-M   'P 1'
#
loop_
_entity.id
_entity.type
_entity.pdbx_description
1 polymer ?
#
loop_
_entity_poly.entity_id
_entity_poly.type
_entity_poly.pdbx_seq_one_letter_code
_entity_poly.pdbx_strand_id
1 'polypeptide(L)'
;MKNIQKPQSKEKAIALGFTLGIHVVAITGLLFLGLSQPPEPPKQIKTVLIKPEDLPPPEPKPLVETDATETADSKVAENTQQTAEPDQTAPEIPTEANNTPDTKAIDAQKAAEQAKAAALEQQLAMAAAKAAQEKALKLSQAKADAAEKAKQEAAEKVKQAKNAAEKAKAEAEARSKADAAAKAKQEALQKAKADAAAKAKADANAKAKADAAAKAKAEAAEKARADANAKAKADAAAKAKADANAKAKADAAAKAKADAAAKAKADAAEKAKADANAKAKADAAAKAKADAAAKAKADAAAKAKADAAAKAKADADAKRKADLARELDEEKASAAEKAKEAAANKKAEARKVASSAKKDFESKVRNAWRMPAGSTGQKATARVTLTDSGSVASIIVNASDPDVKASVEQAVRNAAPFPMPSDPDARREARSFSANFTVK
;
A
#
# COMPACT_ATOMS: atom_id res chain seq x y z
N MET A 1 24.90 23.25 -27.05
CA MET A 1 24.16 23.08 -25.79
C MET A 1 24.27 21.61 -25.38
N LYS A 2 25.02 21.29 -24.31
CA LYS A 2 25.27 19.92 -23.86
C LYS A 2 24.39 19.65 -22.64
N ASN A 3 23.31 18.90 -22.82
CA ASN A 3 22.43 18.46 -21.74
C ASN A 3 23.03 17.22 -21.06
N ILE A 4 23.45 17.39 -19.80
CA ILE A 4 23.95 16.32 -18.94
C ILE A 4 22.75 15.71 -18.20
N GLN A 5 22.42 14.47 -18.55
CA GLN A 5 21.33 13.70 -17.96
C GLN A 5 21.73 13.21 -16.56
N LYS A 6 20.94 13.56 -15.53
CA LYS A 6 21.19 13.23 -14.11
C LYS A 6 20.73 11.78 -13.80
N PRO A 7 21.47 10.98 -13.01
CA PRO A 7 21.17 9.54 -12.86
C PRO A 7 20.00 9.25 -11.89
N GLN A 8 19.02 8.47 -12.36
CA GLN A 8 17.80 8.04 -11.63
C GLN A 8 18.01 6.89 -10.62
N SER A 9 19.24 6.59 -10.20
CA SER A 9 19.53 5.43 -9.35
C SER A 9 19.26 5.66 -7.86
N LYS A 10 19.20 6.91 -7.38
CA LYS A 10 19.07 7.21 -5.94
C LYS A 10 17.67 7.02 -5.37
N GLU A 11 16.62 7.10 -6.19
CA GLU A 11 15.24 6.97 -5.72
C GLU A 11 14.85 5.51 -5.46
N LYS A 12 15.41 4.57 -6.25
CA LYS A 12 15.10 3.13 -6.13
C LYS A 12 15.72 2.49 -4.87
N ALA A 13 16.89 2.97 -4.45
CA ALA A 13 17.54 2.53 -3.22
C ALA A 13 16.81 2.97 -1.94
N ILE A 14 16.11 4.11 -1.97
CA ILE A 14 15.33 4.62 -0.82
C ILE A 14 14.03 3.82 -0.67
N ALA A 15 13.38 3.47 -1.78
CA ALA A 15 12.16 2.67 -1.77
C ALA A 15 12.39 1.23 -1.25
N LEU A 16 13.52 0.61 -1.61
CA LEU A 16 13.91 -0.73 -1.11
C LEU A 16 14.23 -0.75 0.39
N GLY A 17 14.72 0.36 0.95
CA GLY A 17 14.97 0.46 2.40
C GLY A 17 13.70 0.57 3.24
N PHE A 18 12.64 1.13 2.68
CA PHE A 18 11.37 1.34 3.36
C PHE A 18 10.56 0.04 3.48
N THR A 19 10.55 -0.79 2.43
CA THR A 19 9.87 -2.08 2.45
C THR A 19 10.53 -3.07 3.40
N LEU A 20 11.87 -3.11 3.45
CA LEU A 20 12.59 -3.96 4.40
C LEU A 20 12.36 -3.53 5.86
N GLY A 21 12.35 -2.21 6.12
CA GLY A 21 12.09 -1.66 7.45
C GLY A 21 10.70 -1.98 8.00
N ILE A 22 9.66 -1.89 7.15
CA ILE A 22 8.28 -2.22 7.56
C ILE A 22 8.14 -3.69 7.94
N HIS A 23 8.77 -4.61 7.19
CA HIS A 23 8.67 -6.04 7.49
C HIS A 23 9.41 -6.42 8.79
N VAL A 24 10.54 -5.80 9.09
CA VAL A 24 11.27 -6.04 10.36
C VAL A 24 10.46 -5.56 11.57
N VAL A 25 9.76 -4.43 11.45
CA VAL A 25 8.89 -3.90 12.52
C VAL A 25 7.62 -4.75 12.68
N ALA A 26 7.05 -5.26 11.58
CA ALA A 26 5.90 -6.15 11.65
C ALA A 26 6.24 -7.49 12.33
N ILE A 27 7.42 -8.07 12.03
CA ILE A 27 7.86 -9.35 12.62
C ILE A 27 8.20 -9.17 14.11
N THR A 28 8.86 -8.08 14.49
CA THR A 28 9.14 -7.80 15.91
C THR A 28 7.88 -7.44 16.69
N GLY A 29 6.91 -6.76 16.08
CA GLY A 29 5.59 -6.52 16.67
C GLY A 29 4.79 -7.80 16.91
N LEU A 30 4.80 -8.75 15.96
CA LEU A 30 4.11 -10.04 16.11
C LEU A 30 4.76 -10.94 17.18
N LEU A 31 6.10 -10.91 17.29
CA LEU A 31 6.82 -11.62 18.34
C LEU A 31 6.56 -11.06 19.75
N PHE A 32 6.33 -9.74 19.86
CA PHE A 32 6.10 -9.08 21.16
C PHE A 32 4.63 -9.10 21.61
N LEU A 33 3.67 -9.22 20.68
CA LEU A 33 2.23 -9.24 20.99
C LEU A 33 1.60 -10.65 21.01
N GLY A 34 2.31 -11.70 20.58
CA GLY A 34 1.70 -13.00 20.25
C GLY A 34 2.11 -14.24 21.07
N LEU A 35 2.99 -14.16 22.07
CA LEU A 35 3.59 -15.36 22.68
C LEU A 35 3.68 -15.37 24.23
N SER A 36 2.84 -14.61 24.93
CA SER A 36 2.90 -14.53 26.40
C SER A 36 2.01 -15.53 27.15
N GLN A 37 1.57 -16.63 26.54
CA GLN A 37 0.90 -17.70 27.27
C GLN A 37 1.50 -19.06 26.92
N PRO A 38 2.19 -19.73 27.87
CA PRO A 38 2.71 -21.07 27.63
C PRO A 38 1.55 -22.05 27.41
N PRO A 39 1.67 -23.01 26.47
CA PRO A 39 0.62 -24.00 26.26
C PRO A 39 0.50 -24.89 27.50
N GLU A 40 -0.72 -24.96 28.05
CA GLU A 40 -1.05 -25.90 29.12
C GLU A 40 -0.84 -27.35 28.63
N PRO A 41 -0.27 -28.24 29.46
CA PRO A 41 -0.10 -29.64 29.08
C PRO A 41 -1.47 -30.31 28.85
N PRO A 42 -1.59 -31.20 27.84
CA PRO A 42 -2.86 -31.83 27.51
C PRO A 42 -3.36 -32.70 28.67
N LYS A 43 -4.60 -32.47 29.10
CA LYS A 43 -5.28 -33.30 30.10
C LYS A 43 -5.50 -34.70 29.53
N GLN A 44 -5.08 -35.72 30.28
CA GLN A 44 -5.22 -37.12 29.92
C GLN A 44 -6.71 -37.48 29.80
N ILE A 45 -7.13 -37.87 28.59
CA ILE A 45 -8.49 -38.35 28.32
C ILE A 45 -8.59 -39.78 28.89
N LYS A 46 -9.35 -39.97 29.97
CA LYS A 46 -9.74 -41.29 30.44
C LYS A 46 -11.01 -41.71 29.68
N THR A 47 -10.88 -42.70 28.81
CA THR A 47 -12.01 -43.35 28.15
C THR A 47 -12.81 -44.14 29.19
N VAL A 48 -13.97 -43.61 29.57
CA VAL A 48 -14.99 -44.38 30.30
C VAL A 48 -16.02 -44.83 29.26
N LEU A 49 -16.14 -46.14 29.08
CA LEU A 49 -17.13 -46.78 28.24
C LEU A 49 -18.50 -46.62 28.90
N ILE A 50 -19.24 -45.60 28.51
CA ILE A 50 -20.61 -45.36 28.97
C ILE A 50 -21.53 -46.29 28.18
N LYS A 51 -22.19 -47.22 28.89
CA LYS A 51 -23.25 -48.08 28.34
C LYS A 51 -24.54 -47.26 28.15
N PRO A 52 -25.39 -47.57 27.17
CA PRO A 52 -26.56 -46.76 26.79
C PRO A 52 -27.72 -46.73 27.82
N GLU A 53 -27.55 -47.27 29.03
CA GLU A 53 -28.62 -47.38 30.05
C GLU A 53 -28.62 -46.23 31.08
N ASP A 54 -27.64 -45.32 31.07
CA ASP A 54 -27.51 -44.23 32.06
C ASP A 54 -28.00 -42.84 31.57
N LEU A 55 -28.82 -42.79 30.52
CA LEU A 55 -29.48 -41.54 30.08
C LEU A 55 -30.88 -41.43 30.72
N PRO A 56 -31.14 -40.45 31.61
CA PRO A 56 -32.47 -40.25 32.16
C PRO A 56 -33.43 -39.71 31.08
N PRO A 57 -34.70 -40.18 31.05
CA PRO A 57 -35.69 -39.76 30.05
C PRO A 57 -36.16 -38.30 30.27
N PRO A 58 -36.51 -37.57 29.19
CA PRO A 58 -37.01 -36.19 29.31
C PRO A 58 -38.46 -36.16 29.83
N GLU A 59 -38.70 -35.40 30.90
CA GLU A 59 -40.05 -35.12 31.40
C GLU A 59 -40.80 -34.05 30.55
N PRO A 60 -42.14 -34.18 30.38
CA PRO A 60 -42.95 -33.35 29.49
C PRO A 60 -43.60 -32.14 30.19
N LYS A 61 -43.68 -30.97 29.53
CA LYS A 61 -44.50 -29.81 29.94
C LYS A 61 -45.04 -29.02 28.72
N PRO A 62 -46.17 -28.29 28.87
CA PRO A 62 -47.40 -28.57 28.12
C PRO A 62 -47.73 -27.62 26.97
N LEU A 63 -48.74 -28.08 26.22
CA LEU A 63 -49.50 -27.48 25.12
C LEU A 63 -49.92 -26.01 25.34
N VAL A 64 -49.76 -25.22 24.29
CA VAL A 64 -50.69 -24.15 23.93
C VAL A 64 -51.06 -24.38 22.47
N GLU A 65 -52.28 -24.85 22.24
CA GLU A 65 -52.94 -24.88 20.94
C GLU A 65 -53.25 -23.46 20.47
N THR A 66 -52.92 -23.16 19.22
CA THR A 66 -53.73 -22.29 18.36
C THR A 66 -53.62 -22.79 16.91
N ASP A 67 -54.74 -23.37 16.46
CA ASP A 67 -55.28 -23.55 15.10
C ASP A 67 -54.40 -23.13 13.90
N ALA A 68 -54.04 -24.09 13.03
CA ALA A 68 -54.74 -24.43 11.77
C ALA A 68 -54.45 -23.41 10.64
N THR A 69 -53.96 -23.75 9.45
CA THR A 69 -53.92 -25.03 8.70
C THR A 69 -52.83 -24.88 7.63
N GLU A 70 -51.94 -25.86 7.56
CA GLU A 70 -50.99 -26.05 6.48
C GLU A 70 -51.63 -26.83 5.34
N THR A 71 -51.37 -26.34 4.13
CA THR A 71 -51.54 -26.96 2.82
C THR A 71 -51.05 -28.42 2.77
N ALA A 72 -51.83 -29.33 2.19
CA ALA A 72 -51.26 -30.44 1.43
C ALA A 72 -52.28 -31.07 0.47
N ASP A 73 -51.81 -31.21 -0.77
CA ASP A 73 -52.35 -31.93 -1.91
C ASP A 73 -52.98 -33.31 -1.62
N SER A 74 -54.03 -33.60 -2.37
CA SER A 74 -54.29 -34.94 -2.91
C SER A 74 -55.11 -34.81 -4.19
N LYS A 75 -54.44 -34.96 -5.34
CA LYS A 75 -55.08 -35.03 -6.65
C LYS A 75 -54.89 -36.45 -7.19
N VAL A 76 -55.94 -37.25 -7.07
CA VAL A 76 -56.07 -38.58 -7.69
C VAL A 76 -57.14 -38.47 -8.77
N ALA A 77 -56.89 -39.17 -9.88
CA ALA A 77 -57.62 -39.11 -11.14
C ALA A 77 -58.76 -40.14 -11.25
N GLU A 78 -59.81 -39.76 -11.97
CA GLU A 78 -60.83 -40.60 -12.67
C GLU A 78 -61.43 -39.68 -13.75
N ASN A 79 -61.37 -39.88 -15.08
CA ASN A 79 -61.90 -40.96 -15.96
C ASN A 79 -63.36 -41.30 -15.58
N THR A 80 -64.42 -41.23 -16.38
CA THR A 80 -64.61 -41.47 -17.83
C THR A 80 -66.04 -41.04 -18.24
N GLN A 81 -66.22 -40.61 -19.49
CA GLN A 81 -67.37 -40.73 -20.43
C GLN A 81 -68.86 -40.82 -19.99
N GLN A 82 -69.67 -39.90 -20.55
CA GLN A 82 -70.79 -40.09 -21.52
C GLN A 82 -71.91 -41.14 -21.28
N THR A 83 -73.18 -40.75 -21.48
CA THR A 83 -74.36 -41.43 -22.14
C THR A 83 -75.67 -40.73 -21.68
N ALA A 84 -76.30 -39.85 -22.48
CA ALA A 84 -77.44 -40.04 -23.42
C ALA A 84 -78.88 -39.88 -22.81
N GLU A 85 -79.61 -38.89 -23.38
CA GLU A 85 -81.06 -38.65 -23.71
C GLU A 85 -82.21 -39.64 -23.32
N PRO A 86 -83.52 -39.30 -23.57
CA PRO A 86 -84.23 -38.01 -23.80
C PRO A 86 -85.58 -37.90 -23.00
N ASP A 87 -86.41 -36.85 -23.18
CA ASP A 87 -87.76 -36.96 -23.82
C ASP A 87 -88.69 -35.71 -23.66
N GLN A 88 -89.32 -35.37 -24.79
CA GLN A 88 -90.63 -34.73 -25.07
C GLN A 88 -91.16 -33.49 -24.32
N THR A 89 -91.42 -32.41 -25.07
CA THR A 89 -92.75 -32.11 -25.68
C THR A 89 -92.75 -30.79 -26.46
N ALA A 90 -93.32 -30.81 -27.66
CA ALA A 90 -93.75 -29.65 -28.45
C ALA A 90 -95.18 -29.22 -28.03
N PRO A 91 -95.68 -28.03 -28.43
CA PRO A 91 -96.30 -27.90 -29.77
C PRO A 91 -96.11 -26.53 -30.48
N GLU A 92 -96.53 -26.55 -31.74
CA GLU A 92 -96.39 -25.59 -32.86
C GLU A 92 -97.19 -24.27 -32.75
N ILE A 93 -96.71 -23.18 -33.40
CA ILE A 93 -97.51 -22.24 -34.24
C ILE A 93 -96.59 -21.49 -35.26
N PRO A 94 -97.08 -20.83 -36.34
CA PRO A 94 -96.59 -21.02 -37.72
C PRO A 94 -95.83 -19.83 -38.33
N THR A 95 -95.12 -20.16 -39.42
CA THR A 95 -94.53 -19.34 -40.49
C THR A 95 -94.96 -17.87 -40.62
N GLU A 96 -93.97 -16.96 -40.62
CA GLU A 96 -94.02 -15.71 -41.38
C GLU A 96 -92.68 -15.44 -42.07
N ALA A 97 -92.79 -14.94 -43.31
CA ALA A 97 -91.75 -14.95 -44.31
C ALA A 97 -90.76 -13.78 -44.20
N ASN A 98 -89.48 -14.12 -44.37
CA ASN A 98 -88.51 -13.43 -45.22
C ASN A 98 -88.34 -11.90 -45.06
N ASN A 99 -87.26 -11.49 -44.38
CA ASN A 99 -86.37 -10.41 -44.81
C ASN A 99 -85.08 -10.47 -43.96
N THR A 100 -84.12 -11.28 -44.39
CA THR A 100 -82.74 -11.29 -43.87
C THR A 100 -81.91 -10.22 -44.59
N PRO A 101 -81.33 -9.22 -43.90
CA PRO A 101 -80.11 -8.61 -44.37
C PRO A 101 -78.95 -9.59 -44.16
N ASP A 102 -78.06 -9.70 -45.15
CA ASP A 102 -76.85 -10.54 -45.18
C ASP A 102 -76.04 -10.57 -43.87
N THR A 103 -76.33 -11.51 -42.96
CA THR A 103 -75.52 -11.77 -41.76
C THR A 103 -74.28 -12.62 -42.04
N LYS A 104 -74.30 -13.46 -43.10
CA LYS A 104 -73.17 -14.35 -43.46
C LYS A 104 -71.93 -13.61 -43.96
N ALA A 105 -72.09 -12.46 -44.62
CA ALA A 105 -70.95 -11.68 -45.13
C ALA A 105 -70.19 -10.96 -44.00
N ILE A 106 -70.92 -10.48 -42.98
CA ILE A 106 -70.34 -9.76 -41.83
C ILE A 106 -69.59 -10.72 -40.89
N ASP A 107 -70.12 -11.92 -40.66
CA ASP A 107 -69.46 -12.94 -39.81
C ASP A 107 -68.17 -13.48 -40.46
N ALA A 108 -68.16 -13.66 -41.79
CA ALA A 108 -66.96 -14.06 -42.52
C ALA A 108 -65.85 -12.98 -42.51
N GLN A 109 -66.24 -11.70 -42.61
CA GLN A 109 -65.30 -10.58 -42.52
C GLN A 109 -64.69 -10.46 -41.13
N LYS A 110 -65.50 -10.63 -40.08
CA LYS A 110 -65.07 -10.60 -38.68
C LYS A 110 -64.13 -11.76 -38.34
N ALA A 111 -64.38 -12.96 -38.85
CA ALA A 111 -63.50 -14.11 -38.69
C ALA A 111 -62.14 -13.91 -39.41
N ALA A 112 -62.15 -13.32 -40.61
CA ALA A 112 -60.93 -13.01 -41.34
C ALA A 112 -60.09 -11.90 -40.66
N GLU A 113 -60.74 -10.91 -40.05
CA GLU A 113 -60.07 -9.85 -39.29
C GLU A 113 -59.47 -10.37 -37.98
N GLN A 114 -60.17 -11.27 -37.27
CA GLN A 114 -59.64 -11.97 -36.10
C GLN A 114 -58.42 -12.87 -36.45
N ALA A 115 -58.45 -13.57 -37.58
CA ALA A 115 -57.31 -14.37 -38.04
C ALA A 115 -56.09 -13.49 -38.37
N LYS A 116 -56.30 -12.31 -38.97
CA LYS A 116 -55.22 -11.32 -39.21
C LYS A 116 -54.68 -10.74 -37.90
N ALA A 117 -55.54 -10.44 -36.93
CA ALA A 117 -55.12 -9.96 -35.62
C ALA A 117 -54.27 -11.01 -34.87
N ALA A 118 -54.69 -12.28 -34.89
CA ALA A 118 -53.94 -13.37 -34.29
C ALA A 118 -52.57 -13.61 -34.97
N ALA A 119 -52.51 -13.48 -36.31
CA ALA A 119 -51.24 -13.58 -37.04
C ALA A 119 -50.27 -12.42 -36.72
N LEU A 120 -50.81 -11.20 -36.54
CA LEU A 120 -50.01 -10.04 -36.14
C LEU A 120 -49.48 -10.18 -34.72
N GLU A 121 -50.28 -10.72 -33.81
CA GLU A 121 -49.89 -11.00 -32.42
C GLU A 121 -48.80 -12.08 -32.35
N GLN A 122 -48.91 -13.14 -33.17
CA GLN A 122 -47.84 -14.13 -33.33
C GLN A 122 -46.55 -13.54 -33.90
N GLN A 123 -46.62 -12.64 -34.88
CA GLN A 123 -45.44 -11.94 -35.41
C GLN A 123 -44.79 -11.04 -34.34
N LEU A 124 -45.58 -10.31 -33.55
CA LEU A 124 -45.07 -9.49 -32.45
C LEU A 124 -44.42 -10.34 -31.35
N ALA A 125 -45.00 -11.50 -31.01
CA ALA A 125 -44.42 -12.43 -30.06
C ALA A 125 -43.08 -13.02 -30.56
N MET A 126 -42.99 -13.38 -31.84
CA MET A 126 -41.73 -13.85 -32.44
C MET A 126 -40.67 -12.75 -32.51
N ALA A 127 -41.06 -11.50 -32.82
CA ALA A 127 -40.15 -10.35 -32.82
C ALA A 127 -39.63 -10.05 -31.40
N ALA A 128 -40.50 -10.12 -30.39
CA ALA A 128 -40.12 -9.95 -28.99
C ALA A 128 -39.17 -11.06 -28.52
N ALA A 129 -39.41 -12.32 -28.91
CA ALA A 129 -38.54 -13.45 -28.60
C ALA A 129 -37.14 -13.29 -29.24
N LYS A 130 -37.07 -12.84 -30.49
CA LYS A 130 -35.80 -12.57 -31.18
C LYS A 130 -35.03 -11.43 -30.52
N ALA A 131 -35.72 -10.35 -30.13
CA ALA A 131 -35.10 -9.24 -29.40
C ALA A 131 -34.57 -9.66 -28.02
N ALA A 132 -35.29 -10.55 -27.32
CA ALA A 132 -34.84 -11.11 -26.05
C ALA A 132 -33.57 -11.98 -26.21
N GLN A 133 -33.52 -12.81 -27.26
CA GLN A 133 -32.33 -13.60 -27.58
C GLN A 133 -31.12 -12.72 -27.93
N GLU A 134 -31.31 -11.68 -28.75
CA GLU A 134 -30.21 -10.78 -29.13
C GLU A 134 -29.67 -10.01 -27.92
N LYS A 135 -30.55 -9.59 -27.00
CA LYS A 135 -30.16 -8.96 -25.75
C LYS A 135 -29.39 -9.91 -24.83
N ALA A 136 -29.80 -11.18 -24.74
CA ALA A 136 -29.09 -12.20 -23.98
C ALA A 136 -27.69 -12.46 -24.57
N LEU A 137 -27.57 -12.50 -25.89
CA LEU A 137 -26.30 -12.74 -26.58
C LEU A 137 -25.32 -11.56 -26.40
N LYS A 138 -25.80 -10.31 -26.51
CA LYS A 138 -25.01 -9.11 -26.20
C LYS A 138 -24.53 -9.07 -24.75
N LEU A 139 -25.40 -9.47 -23.81
CA LEU A 139 -25.02 -9.53 -22.39
C LEU A 139 -23.95 -10.62 -22.14
N SER A 140 -24.04 -11.76 -22.82
CA SER A 140 -23.05 -12.84 -22.74
C SER A 140 -21.71 -12.42 -23.32
N GLN A 141 -21.69 -11.73 -24.47
CA GLN A 141 -20.47 -11.21 -25.08
C GLN A 141 -19.80 -10.16 -24.18
N ALA A 142 -20.57 -9.19 -23.66
CA ALA A 142 -20.04 -8.18 -22.75
C ALA A 142 -19.42 -8.77 -21.48
N LYS A 143 -19.99 -9.88 -20.97
CA LYS A 143 -19.41 -10.61 -19.83
C LYS A 143 -18.12 -11.35 -20.21
N ALA A 144 -18.05 -11.95 -21.40
CA ALA A 144 -16.84 -12.62 -21.88
C ALA A 144 -15.69 -11.62 -22.09
N ASP A 145 -15.96 -10.47 -22.72
CA ASP A 145 -14.97 -9.41 -22.95
C ASP A 145 -14.46 -8.83 -21.62
N ALA A 146 -15.37 -8.62 -20.66
CA ALA A 146 -14.99 -8.14 -19.32
C ALA A 146 -14.11 -9.16 -18.57
N ALA A 147 -14.41 -10.47 -18.69
CA ALA A 147 -13.62 -11.53 -18.08
C ALA A 147 -12.23 -11.65 -18.73
N GLU A 148 -12.15 -11.52 -20.05
CA GLU A 148 -10.87 -11.55 -20.77
C GLU A 148 -10.00 -10.34 -20.40
N LYS A 149 -10.58 -9.14 -20.37
CA LYS A 149 -9.87 -7.93 -19.93
C LYS A 149 -9.35 -8.06 -18.50
N ALA A 150 -10.15 -8.58 -17.57
CA ALA A 150 -9.71 -8.83 -16.20
C ALA A 150 -8.55 -9.85 -16.14
N LYS A 151 -8.57 -10.88 -16.98
CA LYS A 151 -7.49 -11.88 -17.07
C LYS A 151 -6.20 -11.28 -17.64
N GLN A 152 -6.30 -10.42 -18.65
CA GLN A 152 -5.16 -9.72 -19.22
C GLN A 152 -4.53 -8.75 -18.21
N GLU A 153 -5.34 -7.95 -17.50
CA GLU A 153 -4.86 -7.05 -16.44
C GLU A 153 -4.19 -7.81 -15.29
N ALA A 154 -4.74 -8.97 -14.90
CA ALA A 154 -4.12 -9.82 -13.89
C ALA A 154 -2.77 -10.40 -14.36
N ALA A 155 -2.69 -10.87 -15.61
CA ALA A 155 -1.45 -11.40 -16.19
C ALA A 155 -0.36 -10.32 -16.29
N GLU A 156 -0.74 -9.08 -16.64
CA GLU A 156 0.20 -7.97 -16.69
C GLU A 156 0.75 -7.61 -15.31
N LYS A 157 -0.12 -7.55 -14.28
CA LYS A 157 0.32 -7.33 -12.89
C LYS A 157 1.30 -8.40 -12.41
N VAL A 158 1.05 -9.66 -12.75
CA VAL A 158 1.98 -10.76 -12.42
C VAL A 158 3.33 -10.59 -13.14
N LYS A 159 3.32 -10.22 -14.43
CA LYS A 159 4.55 -9.96 -15.19
C LYS A 159 5.34 -8.79 -14.60
N GLN A 160 4.67 -7.70 -14.23
CA GLN A 160 5.30 -6.55 -13.59
C GLN A 160 5.90 -6.91 -12.23
N ALA A 161 5.18 -7.69 -11.40
CA ALA A 161 5.68 -8.16 -10.11
C ALA A 161 6.93 -9.05 -10.25
N LYS A 162 6.95 -9.97 -11.23
CA LYS A 162 8.11 -10.82 -11.51
C LYS A 162 9.33 -10.00 -11.91
N ASN A 163 9.15 -9.04 -12.82
CA ASN A 163 10.25 -8.17 -13.27
C ASN A 163 10.79 -7.29 -12.13
N ALA A 164 9.91 -6.79 -11.25
CA ALA A 164 10.31 -6.03 -10.07
C ALA A 164 11.12 -6.87 -9.08
N ALA A 165 10.70 -8.11 -8.83
CA ALA A 165 11.40 -9.05 -7.96
C ALA A 165 12.79 -9.43 -8.51
N GLU A 166 12.88 -9.71 -9.81
CA GLU A 166 14.15 -10.06 -10.47
C GLU A 166 15.14 -8.89 -10.42
N LYS A 167 14.65 -7.67 -10.67
CA LYS A 167 15.47 -6.47 -10.56
C LYS A 167 15.95 -6.20 -9.14
N ALA A 168 15.08 -6.37 -8.13
CA ALA A 168 15.46 -6.20 -6.74
C ALA A 168 16.53 -7.22 -6.32
N LYS A 169 16.44 -8.47 -6.80
CA LYS A 169 17.45 -9.51 -6.56
C LYS A 169 18.79 -9.16 -7.21
N ALA A 170 18.79 -8.70 -8.46
CA ALA A 170 20.00 -8.28 -9.16
C ALA A 170 20.68 -7.07 -8.48
N GLU A 171 19.90 -6.09 -8.02
CA GLU A 171 20.41 -4.90 -7.32
C GLU A 171 20.99 -5.26 -5.94
N ALA A 172 20.35 -6.17 -5.21
CA ALA A 172 20.87 -6.68 -3.93
C ALA A 172 22.20 -7.43 -4.10
N GLU A 173 22.30 -8.29 -5.12
CA GLU A 173 23.52 -9.04 -5.40
C GLU A 173 24.67 -8.11 -5.83
N ALA A 174 24.40 -7.13 -6.70
CA ALA A 174 25.38 -6.13 -7.11
C ALA A 174 25.90 -5.31 -5.92
N ARG A 175 25.01 -4.91 -5.00
CA ARG A 175 25.38 -4.16 -3.79
C ARG A 175 26.22 -5.00 -2.84
N SER A 176 25.86 -6.27 -2.63
CA SER A 176 26.65 -7.19 -1.80
C SER A 176 28.06 -7.40 -2.34
N LYS A 177 28.21 -7.54 -3.67
CA LYS A 177 29.54 -7.66 -4.31
C LYS A 177 30.36 -6.38 -4.18
N ALA A 178 29.73 -5.21 -4.33
CA ALA A 178 30.40 -3.92 -4.17
C ALA A 178 30.88 -3.68 -2.73
N ASP A 179 30.05 -3.99 -1.72
CA ASP A 179 30.42 -3.86 -0.31
C ASP A 179 31.53 -4.84 0.08
N ALA A 180 31.48 -6.09 -0.39
CA ALA A 180 32.55 -7.06 -0.17
C ALA A 180 33.88 -6.61 -0.79
N ALA A 181 33.85 -6.09 -2.02
CA ALA A 181 35.05 -5.56 -2.68
C ALA A 181 35.62 -4.32 -1.97
N ALA A 182 34.76 -3.42 -1.49
CA ALA A 182 35.17 -2.24 -0.75
C ALA A 182 35.83 -2.61 0.60
N LYS A 183 35.26 -3.59 1.32
CA LYS A 183 35.83 -4.09 2.58
C LYS A 183 37.17 -4.79 2.37
N ALA A 184 37.27 -5.66 1.36
CA ALA A 184 38.53 -6.32 1.02
C ALA A 184 39.64 -5.32 0.65
N LYS A 185 39.29 -4.27 -0.10
CA LYS A 185 40.24 -3.20 -0.47
C LYS A 185 40.70 -2.39 0.75
N GLN A 186 39.80 -2.10 1.70
CA GLN A 186 40.17 -1.42 2.95
C GLN A 186 41.09 -2.29 3.82
N GLU A 187 40.76 -3.57 4.00
CA GLU A 187 41.58 -4.51 4.78
C GLU A 187 42.97 -4.67 4.16
N ALA A 188 43.06 -4.82 2.83
CA ALA A 188 44.34 -4.88 2.11
C ALA A 188 45.17 -3.61 2.28
N LEU A 189 44.54 -2.42 2.20
CA LEU A 189 45.23 -1.15 2.44
C LEU A 189 45.71 -0.97 3.88
N GLN A 190 44.93 -1.42 4.87
CA GLN A 190 45.37 -1.39 6.27
C GLN A 190 46.54 -2.33 6.51
N LYS A 191 46.47 -3.56 5.99
CA LYS A 191 47.56 -4.54 6.11
C LYS A 191 48.84 -4.06 5.43
N ALA A 192 48.74 -3.51 4.22
CA ALA A 192 49.89 -2.93 3.51
C ALA A 192 50.54 -1.76 4.27
N LYS A 193 49.74 -0.89 4.90
CA LYS A 193 50.26 0.20 5.74
C LYS A 193 50.93 -0.33 7.00
N ALA A 194 50.37 -1.34 7.65
CA ALA A 194 50.96 -1.96 8.84
C ALA A 194 52.29 -2.65 8.51
N ASP A 195 52.34 -3.43 7.42
CA ASP A 195 53.55 -4.11 6.97
C ASP A 195 54.65 -3.12 6.57
N ALA A 196 54.29 -2.04 5.86
CA ALA A 196 55.23 -0.97 5.49
C ALA A 196 55.79 -0.24 6.72
N ALA A 197 54.95 0.06 7.71
CA ALA A 197 55.37 0.69 8.97
C ALA A 197 56.29 -0.23 9.79
N ALA A 198 56.00 -1.53 9.84
CA ALA A 198 56.83 -2.51 10.53
C ALA A 198 58.21 -2.65 9.85
N LYS A 199 58.24 -2.74 8.52
CA LYS A 199 59.50 -2.83 7.75
C LYS A 199 60.35 -1.56 7.91
N ALA A 200 59.75 -0.38 7.80
CA ALA A 200 60.46 0.88 7.99
C ALA A 200 61.07 1.00 9.41
N LYS A 201 60.38 0.51 10.44
CA LYS A 201 60.88 0.49 11.82
C LYS A 201 62.04 -0.51 11.99
N ALA A 202 61.96 -1.68 11.35
CA ALA A 202 63.02 -2.68 11.37
C ALA A 202 64.29 -2.20 10.65
N ASP A 203 64.15 -1.63 9.45
CA ASP A 203 65.27 -1.10 8.65
C ASP A 203 65.96 0.07 9.35
N ALA A 204 65.19 0.99 9.96
CA ALA A 204 65.74 2.09 10.74
C ALA A 204 66.55 1.60 11.96
N ASN A 205 66.07 0.57 12.66
CA ASN A 205 66.76 0.01 13.81
C ASN A 205 68.02 -0.77 13.40
N ALA A 206 67.97 -1.51 12.29
CA ALA A 206 69.12 -2.21 11.73
C ALA A 206 70.22 -1.24 11.29
N LYS A 207 69.86 -0.16 10.59
CA LYS A 207 70.81 0.89 10.18
C LYS A 207 71.44 1.60 11.37
N ALA A 208 70.64 1.96 12.38
CA ALA A 208 71.16 2.59 13.60
C ALA A 208 72.17 1.69 14.34
N LYS A 209 71.92 0.37 14.41
CA LYS A 209 72.86 -0.58 15.00
C LYS A 209 74.13 -0.76 14.16
N ALA A 210 74.01 -0.81 12.84
CA ALA A 210 75.15 -0.95 11.94
C ALA A 210 76.07 0.28 11.98
N ASP A 211 75.49 1.49 11.93
CA ASP A 211 76.26 2.74 12.02
C ASP A 211 76.96 2.88 13.38
N ALA A 212 76.30 2.49 14.48
CA ALA A 212 76.91 2.48 15.80
C ALA A 212 78.08 1.49 15.90
N ALA A 213 77.94 0.29 15.32
CA ALA A 213 79.00 -0.71 15.31
C ALA A 213 80.19 -0.30 14.41
N ALA A 214 79.92 0.30 13.25
CA ALA A 214 80.95 0.79 12.34
C ALA A 214 81.77 1.93 12.98
N LYS A 215 81.09 2.87 13.65
CA LYS A 215 81.76 3.97 14.36
C LYS A 215 82.64 3.46 15.51
N ALA A 216 82.14 2.50 16.30
CA ALA A 216 82.91 1.88 17.38
C ALA A 216 84.16 1.14 16.86
N LYS A 217 84.07 0.45 15.71
CA LYS A 217 85.24 -0.18 15.07
C LYS A 217 86.25 0.83 14.54
N ALA A 218 85.80 1.92 13.92
CA ALA A 218 86.67 2.96 13.39
C ALA A 218 87.46 3.66 14.49
N GLU A 219 86.79 4.03 15.58
CA GLU A 219 87.44 4.67 16.75
C GLU A 219 88.44 3.71 17.43
N ALA A 220 88.12 2.42 17.54
CA ALA A 220 89.04 1.42 18.07
C ALA A 220 90.29 1.22 17.18
N ALA A 221 90.13 1.23 15.86
CA ALA A 221 91.23 1.10 14.90
C ALA A 221 92.12 2.36 14.86
N GLU A 222 91.54 3.55 14.94
CA GLU A 222 92.28 4.81 15.02
C GLU A 222 93.11 4.88 16.31
N LYS A 223 92.52 4.47 17.44
CA LYS A 223 93.21 4.41 18.73
C LYS A 223 94.35 3.37 18.72
N ALA A 224 94.16 2.21 18.09
CA ALA A 224 95.22 1.21 17.94
C ALA A 224 96.39 1.71 17.06
N ARG A 225 96.09 2.48 15.99
CA ARG A 225 97.11 3.16 15.18
C ARG A 225 97.83 4.25 15.97
N ALA A 226 97.12 5.04 16.75
CA ALA A 226 97.72 6.09 17.59
C ALA A 226 98.65 5.49 18.67
N ASP A 227 98.22 4.41 19.34
CA ASP A 227 99.01 3.70 20.35
C ASP A 227 100.26 3.03 19.71
N ALA A 228 100.15 2.46 18.50
CA ALA A 228 101.29 1.89 17.77
C ALA A 228 102.30 2.96 17.32
N ASN A 229 101.83 4.13 16.88
CA ASN A 229 102.68 5.23 16.42
C ASN A 229 103.35 5.96 17.62
N ALA A 230 102.67 6.02 18.77
CA ALA A 230 103.24 6.51 20.02
C ALA A 230 104.33 5.57 20.56
N LYS A 231 104.14 4.24 20.45
CA LYS A 231 105.16 3.25 20.82
C LYS A 231 106.38 3.30 19.88
N ALA A 232 106.18 3.46 18.57
CA ALA A 232 107.27 3.62 17.60
C ALA A 232 108.08 4.92 17.82
N LYS A 233 107.42 6.03 18.20
CA LYS A 233 108.12 7.26 18.59
C LYS A 233 108.82 7.17 19.96
N ALA A 234 108.28 6.41 20.91
CA ALA A 234 108.91 6.18 22.20
C ALA A 234 110.16 5.28 22.09
N ASP A 235 110.12 4.24 21.26
CA ASP A 235 111.30 3.38 21.00
C ASP A 235 112.37 4.10 20.16
N ALA A 236 111.99 5.00 19.24
CA ALA A 236 112.93 5.86 18.52
C ALA A 236 113.57 6.94 19.42
N ALA A 237 112.87 7.41 20.46
CA ALA A 237 113.40 8.35 21.45
C ALA A 237 114.25 7.66 22.54
N ALA A 238 113.95 6.40 22.87
CA ALA A 238 114.69 5.61 23.86
C ALA A 238 116.09 5.17 23.37
N LYS A 239 116.37 5.20 22.06
CA LYS A 239 117.72 4.98 21.51
C LYS A 239 118.56 6.25 21.33
N ALA A 240 118.05 7.44 21.69
CA ALA A 240 118.76 8.71 21.50
C ALA A 240 119.04 9.51 22.80
N LYS A 241 118.63 9.03 23.98
CA LYS A 241 118.98 9.63 25.28
C LYS A 241 119.23 8.56 26.34
N ALA A 242 120.26 7.77 26.12
CA ALA A 242 120.96 7.06 27.18
C ALA A 242 122.37 7.63 27.27
N ASP A 243 122.48 8.86 27.78
CA ASP A 243 123.62 9.22 28.61
C ASP A 243 123.27 10.40 29.51
N ALA A 244 123.77 10.32 30.75
CA ALA A 244 123.63 11.23 31.89
C ALA A 244 122.33 11.16 32.73
N ASN A 245 122.37 10.28 33.76
CA ASN A 245 122.24 10.60 35.19
C ASN A 245 121.48 11.88 35.59
N ALA A 246 120.64 11.96 36.62
CA ALA A 246 120.23 11.03 37.65
C ALA A 246 119.03 11.65 38.41
N LYS A 247 118.09 10.79 38.82
CA LYS A 247 117.43 10.81 40.14
C LYS A 247 116.99 12.16 40.74
N ALA A 248 115.75 12.58 40.44
CA ALA A 248 114.84 13.20 41.42
C ALA A 248 113.42 13.35 40.82
N LYS A 249 112.39 13.01 41.62
CA LYS A 249 110.94 13.11 41.36
C LYS A 249 110.29 11.88 40.69
N ALA A 250 110.40 10.74 41.35
CA ALA A 250 109.71 9.51 40.98
C ALA A 250 108.32 9.30 41.62
N ASP A 251 107.75 10.20 42.45
CA ASP A 251 106.52 9.83 43.21
C ASP A 251 105.33 10.82 43.19
N ALA A 252 105.37 11.88 42.38
CA ALA A 252 104.23 12.81 42.27
C ALA A 252 103.54 12.84 40.89
N ALA A 253 104.19 12.34 39.83
CA ALA A 253 103.68 12.48 38.46
C ALA A 253 102.84 11.29 37.96
N ALA A 254 102.92 10.12 38.61
CA ALA A 254 102.19 8.92 38.18
C ALA A 254 100.75 8.85 38.72
N LYS A 255 100.48 9.36 39.93
CA LYS A 255 99.12 9.35 40.53
C LYS A 255 98.21 10.46 39.99
N ALA A 256 98.74 11.65 39.71
CA ALA A 256 97.94 12.78 39.20
C ALA A 256 97.47 12.63 37.74
N LYS A 257 98.21 11.90 36.88
CA LYS A 257 97.83 11.67 35.47
C LYS A 257 96.81 10.55 35.28
N ALA A 258 96.75 9.57 36.19
CA ALA A 258 95.78 8.48 36.13
C ALA A 258 94.37 8.93 36.58
N ASP A 259 94.26 9.70 37.67
CA ASP A 259 92.95 10.18 38.17
C ASP A 259 92.31 11.25 37.27
N ALA A 260 93.11 12.14 36.67
CA ALA A 260 92.59 13.13 35.71
C ALA A 260 92.06 12.49 34.41
N ALA A 261 92.67 11.40 33.95
CA ALA A 261 92.24 10.66 32.76
C ALA A 261 91.00 9.78 33.00
N ALA A 262 90.83 9.25 34.21
CA ALA A 262 89.64 8.49 34.59
C ALA A 262 88.40 9.41 34.74
N LYS A 263 88.57 10.59 35.34
CA LYS A 263 87.48 11.57 35.54
C LYS A 263 87.00 12.18 34.21
N ALA A 264 87.92 12.53 33.30
CA ALA A 264 87.57 13.05 31.98
C ALA A 264 86.86 12.00 31.08
N LYS A 265 87.18 10.71 31.21
CA LYS A 265 86.46 9.62 30.51
C LYS A 265 85.04 9.42 31.05
N ALA A 266 84.87 9.48 32.36
CA ALA A 266 83.55 9.33 32.99
C ALA A 266 82.63 10.51 32.62
N ASP A 267 83.10 11.75 32.76
CA ASP A 267 82.32 12.95 32.47
C ASP A 267 81.93 13.06 30.99
N ALA A 268 82.83 12.71 30.05
CA ALA A 268 82.54 12.75 28.62
C ALA A 268 81.55 11.66 28.19
N ALA A 269 81.65 10.44 28.76
CA ALA A 269 80.72 9.35 28.45
C ALA A 269 79.32 9.61 29.04
N GLU A 270 79.25 10.18 30.24
CA GLU A 270 77.99 10.53 30.88
C GLU A 270 77.29 11.68 30.16
N LYS A 271 78.04 12.70 29.72
CA LYS A 271 77.49 13.84 28.95
C LYS A 271 76.98 13.40 27.57
N ALA A 272 77.72 12.55 26.85
CA ALA A 272 77.29 12.02 25.55
C ALA A 272 76.03 11.14 25.67
N LYS A 273 75.93 10.35 26.73
CA LYS A 273 74.74 9.51 27.00
C LYS A 273 73.54 10.37 27.40
N ALA A 274 73.75 11.45 28.18
CA ALA A 274 72.71 12.40 28.54
C ALA A 274 72.17 13.15 27.31
N ASP A 275 73.04 13.67 26.44
CA ASP A 275 72.65 14.41 25.23
C ASP A 275 71.92 13.53 24.21
N ALA A 276 72.39 12.28 24.00
CA ALA A 276 71.72 11.34 23.10
C ALA A 276 70.32 10.95 23.61
N ASN A 277 70.17 10.75 24.92
CA ASN A 277 68.89 10.39 25.53
C ASN A 277 67.93 11.59 25.56
N ALA A 278 68.44 12.80 25.78
CA ALA A 278 67.66 14.04 25.69
C ALA A 278 67.13 14.27 24.27
N LYS A 279 67.97 14.09 23.24
CA LYS A 279 67.56 14.24 21.84
C LYS A 279 66.55 13.18 21.41
N ALA A 280 66.75 11.91 21.78
CA ALA A 280 65.81 10.83 21.49
C ALA A 280 64.44 11.05 22.15
N LYS A 281 64.41 11.54 23.40
CA LYS A 281 63.15 11.90 24.08
C LYS A 281 62.46 13.10 23.42
N ALA A 282 63.21 14.11 23.01
CA ALA A 282 62.67 15.28 22.34
C ALA A 282 62.05 14.93 20.97
N ASP A 283 62.73 14.13 20.15
CA ASP A 283 62.23 13.70 18.84
C ASP A 283 60.99 12.78 18.98
N ALA A 284 60.99 11.88 19.95
CA ALA A 284 59.83 11.02 20.23
C ALA A 284 58.61 11.83 20.70
N ALA A 285 58.81 12.82 21.57
CA ALA A 285 57.76 13.70 22.05
C ALA A 285 57.21 14.61 20.94
N ALA A 286 58.07 15.14 20.06
CA ALA A 286 57.67 15.95 18.91
C ALA A 286 56.83 15.13 17.92
N LYS A 287 57.25 13.89 17.62
CA LYS A 287 56.51 12.99 16.73
C LYS A 287 55.16 12.56 17.31
N ALA A 288 55.11 12.24 18.61
CA ALA A 288 53.86 11.89 19.29
C ALA A 288 52.86 13.06 19.30
N LYS A 289 53.32 14.31 19.51
CA LYS A 289 52.48 15.50 19.40
C LYS A 289 51.96 15.72 17.97
N ALA A 290 52.81 15.55 16.96
CA ALA A 290 52.41 15.70 15.56
C ALA A 290 51.37 14.66 15.14
N ASP A 291 51.56 13.39 15.50
CA ASP A 291 50.62 12.30 15.20
C ASP A 291 49.28 12.50 15.93
N ALA A 292 49.31 12.92 17.20
CA ALA A 292 48.11 13.23 17.97
C ALA A 292 47.32 14.40 17.36
N ALA A 293 48.01 15.47 16.95
CA ALA A 293 47.38 16.63 16.32
C ALA A 293 46.79 16.28 14.94
N ALA A 294 47.50 15.48 14.13
CA ALA A 294 47.01 15.01 12.84
C ALA A 294 45.76 14.12 13.00
N LYS A 295 45.75 13.21 13.98
CA LYS A 295 44.60 12.36 14.28
C LYS A 295 43.40 13.18 14.78
N ALA A 296 43.61 14.10 15.70
CA ALA A 296 42.55 14.97 16.21
C ALA A 296 41.91 15.83 15.09
N LYS A 297 42.74 16.35 14.16
CA LYS A 297 42.24 17.12 13.01
C LYS A 297 41.46 16.25 12.03
N ALA A 298 41.91 15.02 11.78
CA ALA A 298 41.21 14.07 10.93
C ALA A 298 39.86 13.63 11.52
N ASP A 299 39.82 13.32 12.82
CA ASP A 299 38.61 12.91 13.53
C ASP A 299 37.59 14.07 13.59
N ALA A 300 38.04 15.30 13.84
CA ALA A 300 37.19 16.49 13.82
C ALA A 300 36.59 16.75 12.42
N ALA A 301 37.40 16.62 11.36
CA ALA A 301 36.93 16.79 9.99
C ALA A 301 35.95 15.67 9.57
N ALA A 302 36.18 14.43 10.01
CA ALA A 302 35.28 13.32 9.75
C ALA A 302 33.93 13.52 10.47
N LYS A 303 33.96 13.94 11.74
CA LYS A 303 32.76 14.24 12.52
C LYS A 303 31.95 15.38 11.92
N ALA A 304 32.60 16.49 11.55
CA ALA A 304 31.93 17.62 10.90
C ALA A 304 31.25 17.24 9.57
N LYS A 305 31.90 16.40 8.75
CA LYS A 305 31.29 15.87 7.51
C LYS A 305 30.10 14.95 7.80
N ALA A 306 30.21 14.08 8.81
CA ALA A 306 29.13 13.18 9.19
C ALA A 306 27.91 13.95 9.70
N ASP A 307 28.11 14.94 10.57
CA ASP A 307 27.05 15.78 11.13
C ASP A 307 26.37 16.62 10.03
N ALA A 308 27.15 17.20 9.11
CA ALA A 308 26.60 17.94 7.96
C ALA A 308 25.78 17.03 7.02
N ALA A 309 26.25 15.81 6.76
CA ALA A 309 25.53 14.85 5.95
C ALA A 309 24.24 14.35 6.63
N ALA A 310 24.28 14.12 7.95
CA ALA A 310 23.11 13.74 8.73
C ALA A 310 22.05 14.85 8.73
N LYS A 311 22.45 16.11 8.93
CA LYS A 311 21.54 17.26 8.89
C LYS A 311 20.92 17.46 7.51
N ALA A 312 21.73 17.39 6.44
CA ALA A 312 21.21 17.51 5.07
C ALA A 312 20.21 16.39 4.72
N LYS A 313 20.43 15.17 5.23
CA LYS A 313 19.50 14.05 5.04
C LYS A 313 18.20 14.28 5.82
N ALA A 314 18.29 14.72 7.08
CA ALA A 314 17.13 15.02 7.91
C ALA A 314 16.25 16.13 7.28
N ASP A 315 16.85 17.21 6.79
CA ASP A 315 16.12 18.29 6.12
C ASP A 315 15.46 17.83 4.82
N ALA A 316 16.14 16.99 4.03
CA ALA A 316 15.58 16.42 2.80
C ALA A 316 14.42 15.46 3.07
N ASP A 317 14.53 14.63 4.12
CA ASP A 317 13.46 13.71 4.52
C ASP A 317 12.26 14.47 5.11
N ALA A 318 12.50 15.53 5.89
CA ALA A 318 11.44 16.41 6.39
C ALA A 318 10.69 17.12 5.26
N LYS A 319 11.42 17.67 4.27
CA LYS A 319 10.82 18.29 3.09
C LYS A 319 9.98 17.30 2.29
N ARG A 320 10.49 16.10 2.02
CA ARG A 320 9.73 15.06 1.32
C ARG A 320 8.46 14.65 2.06
N LYS A 321 8.51 14.53 3.38
CA LYS A 321 7.33 14.22 4.19
C LYS A 321 6.28 15.33 4.10
N ALA A 322 6.70 16.60 4.14
CA ALA A 322 5.81 17.74 3.98
C ALA A 322 5.18 17.78 2.57
N ASP A 323 5.97 17.54 1.53
CA ASP A 323 5.49 17.49 0.15
C ASP A 323 4.48 16.36 -0.06
N LEU A 324 4.77 15.16 0.47
CA LEU A 324 3.85 14.01 0.41
C LEU A 324 2.56 14.25 1.21
N ALA A 325 2.64 14.89 2.37
CA ALA A 325 1.46 15.24 3.15
C ALA A 325 0.55 16.22 2.39
N ARG A 326 1.14 17.25 1.75
CA ARG A 326 0.38 18.20 0.92
C ARG A 326 -0.28 17.52 -0.27
N GLU A 327 0.43 16.64 -0.97
CA GLU A 327 -0.12 15.90 -2.11
C GLU A 327 -1.30 15.01 -1.69
N LEU A 328 -1.19 14.35 -0.53
CA LEU A 328 -2.24 13.48 0.00
C LEU A 328 -3.46 14.28 0.49
N ASP A 329 -3.26 15.48 1.03
CA ASP A 329 -4.36 16.39 1.39
C ASP A 329 -5.04 16.99 0.15
N GLU A 330 -4.29 17.32 -0.90
CA GLU A 330 -4.82 17.76 -2.20
C GLU A 330 -5.63 16.67 -2.89
N GLU A 331 -5.14 15.42 -2.86
CA GLU A 331 -5.85 14.27 -3.41
C GLU A 331 -7.18 14.03 -2.67
N LYS A 332 -7.16 14.06 -1.33
CA LYS A 332 -8.37 13.95 -0.50
C LYS A 332 -9.36 15.07 -0.77
N ALA A 333 -8.88 16.30 -0.91
CA ALA A 333 -9.73 17.43 -1.25
C ALA A 333 -10.40 17.24 -2.63
N SER A 334 -9.64 16.80 -3.64
CA SER A 334 -10.17 16.53 -4.98
C SER A 334 -11.18 15.38 -5.00
N ALA A 335 -10.95 14.33 -4.21
CA ALA A 335 -11.87 13.20 -4.09
C ALA A 335 -13.17 13.61 -3.39
N ALA A 336 -13.08 14.44 -2.34
CA ALA A 336 -14.25 14.98 -1.64
C ALA A 336 -15.09 15.89 -2.54
N GLU A 337 -14.44 16.70 -3.38
CA GLU A 337 -15.11 17.59 -4.33
C GLU A 337 -15.84 16.81 -5.42
N LYS A 338 -15.18 15.81 -6.04
CA LYS A 338 -15.80 14.87 -6.98
C LYS A 338 -16.97 14.10 -6.37
N ALA A 339 -16.87 13.69 -5.11
CA ALA A 339 -17.96 13.00 -4.41
C ALA A 339 -19.18 13.91 -4.20
N LYS A 340 -18.96 15.19 -3.87
CA LYS A 340 -20.03 16.19 -3.76
C LYS A 340 -20.70 16.45 -5.10
N GLU A 341 -19.92 16.61 -6.17
CA GLU A 341 -20.46 16.81 -7.51
C GLU A 341 -21.27 15.60 -7.98
N ALA A 342 -20.75 14.38 -7.79
CA ALA A 342 -21.47 13.15 -8.11
C ALA A 342 -22.80 13.04 -7.34
N ALA A 343 -22.82 13.40 -6.05
CA ALA A 343 -24.03 13.41 -5.24
C ALA A 343 -25.03 14.48 -5.72
N ALA A 344 -24.55 15.68 -6.09
CA ALA A 344 -25.38 16.74 -6.64
C ALA A 344 -26.01 16.34 -7.99
N ASN A 345 -25.22 15.72 -8.87
CA ASN A 345 -25.70 15.23 -10.17
C ASN A 345 -26.74 14.11 -9.99
N LYS A 346 -26.50 13.15 -9.09
CA LYS A 346 -27.48 12.10 -8.79
C LYS A 346 -28.79 12.69 -8.26
N LYS A 347 -28.72 13.68 -7.37
CA LYS A 347 -29.90 14.39 -6.86
C LYS A 347 -30.61 15.19 -7.95
N ALA A 348 -29.89 15.81 -8.88
CA ALA A 348 -30.47 16.53 -10.01
C ALA A 348 -31.18 15.59 -10.99
N GLU A 349 -30.60 14.43 -11.29
CA GLU A 349 -31.23 13.40 -12.12
C GLU A 349 -32.48 12.82 -11.43
N ALA A 350 -32.42 12.52 -10.13
CA ALA A 350 -33.58 12.10 -9.35
C ALA A 350 -34.73 13.13 -9.41
N ARG A 351 -34.41 14.42 -9.32
CA ARG A 351 -35.38 15.52 -9.48
C ARG A 351 -36.02 15.56 -10.86
N LYS A 352 -35.24 15.32 -11.92
CA LYS A 352 -35.76 15.26 -13.30
C LYS A 352 -36.71 14.08 -13.47
N VAL A 353 -36.32 12.90 -13.00
CA VAL A 353 -37.16 11.68 -13.03
C VAL A 353 -38.44 11.88 -12.20
N ALA A 354 -38.33 12.52 -11.04
CA ALA A 354 -39.50 12.85 -10.22
C ALA A 354 -40.43 13.83 -10.95
N SER A 355 -39.87 14.85 -11.61
CA SER A 355 -40.66 15.84 -12.36
C SER A 355 -41.37 15.22 -13.56
N SER A 356 -40.71 14.32 -14.30
CA SER A 356 -41.35 13.58 -15.39
C SER A 356 -42.47 12.68 -14.86
N ALA A 357 -42.21 11.92 -13.78
CA ALA A 357 -43.23 11.08 -13.15
C ALA A 357 -44.45 11.89 -12.67
N LYS A 358 -44.24 13.07 -12.06
CA LYS A 358 -45.32 13.98 -11.65
C LYS A 358 -46.18 14.41 -12.84
N LYS A 359 -45.56 14.69 -13.99
CA LYS A 359 -46.28 15.05 -15.21
C LYS A 359 -47.12 13.89 -15.76
N ASP A 360 -46.62 12.66 -15.64
CA ASP A 360 -47.38 11.46 -15.98
C ASP A 360 -48.56 11.25 -15.02
N PHE A 361 -48.38 11.54 -13.73
CA PHE A 361 -49.46 11.48 -12.72
C PHE A 361 -50.56 12.47 -13.03
N GLU A 362 -50.21 13.73 -13.29
CA GLU A 362 -51.17 14.77 -13.68
C GLU A 362 -51.95 14.37 -14.94
N SER A 363 -51.26 13.82 -15.93
CA SER A 363 -51.88 13.35 -17.18
C SER A 363 -52.86 12.21 -16.91
N LYS A 364 -52.48 11.26 -16.05
CA LYS A 364 -53.35 10.13 -15.65
C LYS A 364 -54.60 10.60 -14.91
N VAL A 365 -54.47 11.54 -13.97
CA VAL A 365 -55.63 12.11 -13.27
C VAL A 365 -56.52 12.89 -14.23
N ARG A 366 -55.93 13.72 -15.11
CA ARG A 366 -56.69 14.50 -16.09
C ARG A 366 -57.47 13.61 -17.06
N ASN A 367 -56.92 12.47 -17.46
CA ASN A 367 -57.60 11.48 -18.30
C ASN A 367 -58.75 10.76 -17.57
N ALA A 368 -58.62 10.55 -16.26
CA ALA A 368 -59.66 9.97 -15.42
C ALA A 368 -60.73 11.00 -14.99
N TRP A 369 -60.45 12.29 -15.15
CA TRP A 369 -61.33 13.37 -14.71
C TRP A 369 -62.56 13.52 -15.60
N ARG A 370 -63.73 13.59 -14.96
CA ARG A 370 -65.02 13.83 -15.61
C ARG A 370 -65.52 15.20 -15.18
N MET A 371 -65.52 16.16 -16.11
CA MET A 371 -65.92 17.54 -15.81
C MET A 371 -67.41 17.60 -15.45
N PRO A 372 -67.79 18.19 -14.29
CA PRO A 372 -69.18 18.39 -13.93
C PRO A 372 -69.83 19.45 -14.82
N ALA A 373 -71.08 19.20 -15.25
CA ALA A 373 -71.83 20.12 -16.09
C ALA A 373 -72.24 21.37 -15.29
N GLY A 374 -72.11 22.56 -15.89
CA GLY A 374 -72.51 23.83 -15.26
C GLY A 374 -71.40 24.58 -14.50
N SER A 375 -70.20 24.00 -14.35
CA SER A 375 -69.09 24.63 -13.61
C SER A 375 -68.00 25.26 -14.52
N THR A 376 -68.35 25.70 -15.73
CA THR A 376 -67.40 26.29 -16.70
C THR A 376 -66.64 27.48 -16.11
N GLY A 377 -65.30 27.50 -16.30
CA GLY A 377 -64.43 28.56 -15.79
C GLY A 377 -63.95 28.37 -14.34
N GLN A 378 -64.50 27.38 -13.61
CA GLN A 378 -64.05 27.09 -12.26
C GLN A 378 -62.70 26.36 -12.23
N LYS A 379 -61.92 26.64 -11.18
CA LYS A 379 -60.59 26.09 -10.96
C LYS A 379 -60.56 25.24 -9.70
N ALA A 380 -59.81 24.15 -9.76
CA ALA A 380 -59.54 23.29 -8.62
C ALA A 380 -58.05 22.93 -8.58
N THR A 381 -57.49 22.87 -7.37
CA THR A 381 -56.12 22.42 -7.13
C THR A 381 -56.16 21.21 -6.22
N ALA A 382 -55.62 20.08 -6.67
CA ALA A 382 -55.50 18.87 -5.86
C ALA A 382 -54.04 18.63 -5.46
N ARG A 383 -53.75 18.58 -4.17
CA ARG A 383 -52.49 18.10 -3.62
C ARG A 383 -52.65 16.66 -3.18
N VAL A 384 -51.87 15.77 -3.77
CA VAL A 384 -51.96 14.33 -3.55
C VAL A 384 -50.67 13.82 -2.96
N THR A 385 -50.79 12.99 -1.93
CA THR A 385 -49.67 12.26 -1.32
C THR A 385 -49.86 10.78 -1.62
N LEU A 386 -48.80 10.13 -2.10
CA LEU A 386 -48.76 8.74 -2.52
C LEU A 386 -47.92 7.89 -1.56
N THR A 387 -48.23 6.60 -1.51
CA THR A 387 -47.40 5.56 -0.88
C THR A 387 -46.25 5.16 -1.81
N ASP A 388 -45.29 4.37 -1.31
CA ASP A 388 -44.16 3.90 -2.12
C ASP A 388 -44.58 2.90 -3.23
N SER A 389 -45.78 2.32 -3.11
CA SER A 389 -46.44 1.47 -4.12
C SER A 389 -47.23 2.26 -5.16
N GLY A 390 -47.36 3.57 -5.01
CA GLY A 390 -48.16 4.42 -5.90
C GLY A 390 -49.65 4.46 -5.57
N SER A 391 -50.08 3.91 -4.43
CA SER A 391 -51.44 4.08 -3.92
C SER A 391 -51.61 5.48 -3.33
N VAL A 392 -52.84 5.98 -3.26
CA VAL A 392 -53.13 7.30 -2.71
C VAL A 392 -53.18 7.22 -1.18
N ALA A 393 -52.33 7.99 -0.50
CA ALA A 393 -52.29 8.09 0.96
C ALA A 393 -53.13 9.26 1.49
N SER A 394 -53.13 10.40 0.79
CA SER A 394 -53.91 11.57 1.17
C SER A 394 -54.24 12.42 -0.06
N ILE A 395 -55.44 13.01 -0.06
CA ILE A 395 -55.94 13.92 -1.10
C ILE A 395 -56.44 15.18 -0.42
N ILE A 396 -55.95 16.34 -0.84
CA ILE A 396 -56.42 17.65 -0.39
C ILE A 396 -56.81 18.43 -1.64
N VAL A 397 -58.10 18.67 -1.84
CA VAL A 397 -58.62 19.45 -2.98
C VAL A 397 -59.13 20.80 -2.50
N ASN A 398 -58.67 21.86 -3.17
CA ASN A 398 -59.14 23.22 -2.99
C ASN A 398 -59.85 23.67 -4.28
N ALA A 399 -61.16 23.88 -4.19
CA ALA A 399 -62.03 24.32 -5.28
C ALA A 399 -63.15 25.20 -4.71
N SER A 400 -63.65 26.15 -5.51
CA SER A 400 -64.79 27.00 -5.14
C SER A 400 -66.13 26.26 -5.23
N ASP A 401 -66.26 25.33 -6.18
CA ASP A 401 -67.43 24.47 -6.32
C ASP A 401 -67.28 23.16 -5.52
N PRO A 402 -68.28 22.76 -4.71
CA PRO A 402 -68.33 21.43 -4.13
C PRO A 402 -68.40 20.30 -5.19
N ASP A 403 -69.06 20.49 -6.32
CA ASP A 403 -69.19 19.45 -7.35
C ASP A 403 -67.87 19.23 -8.10
N VAL A 404 -67.15 20.32 -8.39
CA VAL A 404 -65.79 20.25 -8.96
C VAL A 404 -64.84 19.59 -7.95
N LYS A 405 -64.97 19.89 -6.66
CA LYS A 405 -64.16 19.25 -5.61
C LYS A 405 -64.37 17.73 -5.59
N ALA A 406 -65.62 17.27 -5.52
CA ALA A 406 -65.95 15.85 -5.49
C ALA A 406 -65.51 15.13 -6.77
N SER A 407 -65.70 15.76 -7.94
CA SER A 407 -65.25 15.22 -9.23
C SER A 407 -63.73 15.04 -9.29
N VAL A 408 -62.95 16.01 -8.82
CA VAL A 408 -61.49 15.93 -8.80
C VAL A 408 -61.00 14.87 -7.79
N GLU A 409 -61.64 14.75 -6.62
CA GLU A 409 -61.33 13.69 -5.65
C GLU A 409 -61.54 12.29 -6.25
N GLN A 410 -62.65 12.11 -6.96
CA GLN A 410 -62.97 10.84 -7.62
C GLN A 410 -61.98 10.52 -8.74
N ALA A 411 -61.57 11.53 -9.53
CA ALA A 411 -60.58 11.37 -10.59
C ALA A 411 -59.22 10.90 -10.04
N VAL A 412 -58.78 11.46 -8.92
CA VAL A 412 -57.52 11.06 -8.26
C VAL A 412 -57.62 9.62 -7.75
N ARG A 413 -58.74 9.21 -7.13
CA ARG A 413 -58.94 7.83 -6.66
C ARG A 413 -58.96 6.83 -7.82
N ASN A 414 -59.64 7.16 -8.92
CA ASN A 414 -59.72 6.31 -10.10
C ASN A 414 -58.40 6.20 -10.89
N ALA A 415 -57.53 7.20 -10.78
CA ALA A 415 -56.21 7.19 -11.40
C ALA A 415 -55.19 6.30 -10.68
N ALA A 416 -55.46 5.93 -9.42
CA ALA A 416 -54.61 5.04 -8.65
C ALA A 416 -54.69 3.59 -9.19
N PRO A 417 -53.59 2.81 -9.11
CA PRO A 417 -52.26 3.17 -8.63
C PRO A 417 -51.42 3.95 -9.65
N PHE A 418 -50.56 4.82 -9.15
CA PHE A 418 -49.65 5.66 -9.94
C PHE A 418 -48.31 4.94 -10.22
N PRO A 419 -47.73 5.08 -11.43
CA PRO A 419 -46.47 4.44 -11.77
C PRO A 419 -45.27 5.11 -11.08
N MET A 420 -44.86 4.59 -9.93
CA MET A 420 -43.74 5.17 -9.17
C MET A 420 -42.39 4.92 -9.86
N PRO A 421 -41.47 5.92 -9.87
CA PRO A 421 -40.15 5.74 -10.45
C PRO A 421 -39.31 4.73 -9.64
N SER A 422 -38.50 3.94 -10.35
CA SER A 422 -37.64 2.91 -9.75
C SER A 422 -36.57 3.49 -8.85
N ASP A 423 -36.04 4.68 -9.17
CA ASP A 423 -35.03 5.36 -8.35
C ASP A 423 -35.63 5.79 -6.99
N PRO A 424 -35.03 5.39 -5.85
CA PRO A 424 -35.58 5.68 -4.52
C PRO A 424 -35.67 7.18 -4.20
N ASP A 425 -34.70 7.98 -4.64
CA ASP A 425 -34.66 9.42 -4.36
C ASP A 425 -35.72 10.14 -5.20
N ALA A 426 -35.83 9.78 -6.48
CA ALA A 426 -36.88 10.28 -7.36
C ALA A 426 -38.27 9.89 -6.84
N ARG A 427 -38.40 8.66 -6.31
CA ARG A 427 -39.65 8.15 -5.73
C ARG A 427 -40.08 8.98 -4.54
N ARG A 428 -39.17 9.23 -3.59
CA ARG A 428 -39.43 10.08 -2.41
C ARG A 428 -39.94 11.46 -2.83
N GLU A 429 -39.34 12.06 -3.86
CA GLU A 429 -39.75 13.38 -4.34
C GLU A 429 -41.05 13.37 -5.16
N ALA A 430 -41.34 12.27 -5.86
CA ALA A 430 -42.56 12.06 -6.64
C ALA A 430 -43.80 11.71 -5.78
N ARG A 431 -43.61 11.27 -4.52
CA ARG A 431 -44.71 10.92 -3.61
C ARG A 431 -45.70 12.06 -3.36
N SER A 432 -45.27 13.30 -3.51
CA SER A 432 -46.17 14.46 -3.41
C SER A 432 -46.21 15.19 -4.75
N PHE A 433 -47.41 15.36 -5.29
CA PHE A 433 -47.63 16.18 -6.48
C PHE A 433 -48.87 17.05 -6.33
N SER A 434 -48.93 18.11 -7.14
CA SER A 434 -50.06 19.03 -7.19
C SER A 434 -50.55 19.07 -8.62
N ALA A 435 -51.86 18.92 -8.82
CA ALA A 435 -52.48 19.00 -10.13
C ALA A 435 -53.49 20.15 -10.14
N ASN A 436 -53.43 20.97 -11.19
CA ASN A 436 -54.35 22.09 -11.40
C ASN A 436 -55.36 21.70 -12.48
N PHE A 437 -56.63 21.95 -12.18
CA PHE A 437 -57.77 21.66 -13.04
C PHE A 437 -58.53 22.94 -13.32
N THR A 438 -58.91 23.12 -14.59
CA THR A 438 -59.77 24.21 -15.03
C THR A 438 -60.86 23.58 -15.88
N VAL A 439 -62.12 23.81 -15.52
CA VAL A 439 -63.27 23.36 -16.31
C VAL A 439 -63.38 24.27 -17.53
N LYS A 440 -63.28 23.68 -18.72
CA LYS A 440 -63.34 24.41 -19.99
C LYS A 440 -64.76 24.53 -20.51
#